data_AF-A0A672P0D2-F1
#
_entry.id   AF-A0A672P0D2-F1
#
_cell.length_a   1.000
_cell.length_b   1.000
_cell.length_c   1.000
_cell.angle_alpha   90.00
_cell.angle_beta   90.00
_cell.angle_gamma   90.00
#
_symmetry.space_group_name_H-M   'P 1'
#
loop_
_entity.id
_entity.type
_entity.pdbx_description
1 polymer ?
#
loop_
_entity_poly.entity_id
_entity_poly.type
_entity_poly.pdbx_seq_one_letter_code
_entity_poly.pdbx_strand_id
1 'polypeptide(L)'
;MGSVYLWKLSSQKLGFFLVSFGFIWGMMLLHFTIQQRVTHESSTQLRMQILDLSKRYIKALAEENQSVMDGPYVGTMTAYDLKKTLAVLLDNIMQRLSKLESKVDNIMYNGTSSNLTNGTGTPGPNPVNPEKVNVADLLNGAQEKCELPLLDGFPHCEGKLKWMKDMWRSDPCYGNYGVDGSTCSSFIYLSEVENWCPRLPWRIKNNADEADRKTQTEIRTSFDELYRVMSWREEFRWMMLRIKRMEEPWVGAIRSLATKQNLHNRKRKKILVHLGLLTKESGFKIAENAFSGGPLGELVQWSDLITTLYLLGHDIRISASLAELKEIMKKVMGNKSSCPTKGDKIVELIYIDIVGLAQFKKTLGPSWVHYQCMLRVLDSFGTEPEFNHAHYAQSKGHKTPWGKWNLNPQQFNTMFPHTPDNSFLGFVVEQHLNASDVKHIDDIKRQNQSLVYGKVDNFWKDKKKYLDVIHSYMEVHGTVHGTSTVHLPAYVKNHGILSGRDLQFLLRETKSDLLLFSCAGAHQSLTRICPCRDYMKGQVALCKDCL
;
A
#
# COMPACT_ATOMS: atom_id res chain seq x y z
N MET A 1 63.06 64.97 -46.91
CA MET A 1 63.48 63.81 -46.12
C MET A 1 62.61 62.63 -46.51
N GLY A 2 63.19 61.62 -47.16
CA GLY A 2 62.46 60.44 -47.61
C GLY A 2 63.27 59.70 -48.65
N SER A 3 64.06 58.71 -48.21
CA SER A 3 64.66 57.72 -49.11
C SER A 3 64.27 56.33 -48.63
N VAL A 4 63.52 55.65 -49.49
CA VAL A 4 63.03 54.28 -49.32
C VAL A 4 64.18 53.35 -49.68
N TYR A 5 64.69 52.58 -48.72
CA TYR A 5 65.59 51.45 -49.00
C TYR A 5 64.78 50.15 -49.08
N LEU A 6 64.55 49.68 -50.31
CA LEU A 6 64.09 48.32 -50.58
C LEU A 6 65.15 47.31 -50.14
N TRP A 7 64.83 46.46 -49.15
CA TRP A 7 65.60 45.25 -48.87
C TRP A 7 65.25 44.18 -49.91
N LYS A 8 66.14 43.97 -50.89
CA LYS A 8 66.12 42.76 -51.75
C LYS A 8 66.51 41.56 -50.90
N LEU A 9 65.53 40.76 -50.46
CA LEU A 9 65.79 39.42 -49.93
C LEU A 9 66.24 38.52 -51.09
N SER A 10 67.52 38.15 -51.09
CA SER A 10 68.08 37.15 -52.01
C SER A 10 67.41 35.79 -51.78
N SER A 11 66.98 35.15 -52.87
CA SER A 11 66.36 33.81 -52.89
C SER A 11 67.16 32.74 -52.13
N GLN A 12 68.49 32.91 -51.99
CA GLN A 12 69.34 32.00 -51.22
C GLN A 12 69.15 32.13 -49.71
N LYS A 13 68.84 33.33 -49.19
CA LYS A 13 68.61 33.55 -47.76
C LYS A 13 67.23 33.04 -47.32
N LEU A 14 66.20 33.18 -48.16
CA LEU A 14 64.88 32.62 -47.88
C LEU A 14 64.88 31.08 -47.88
N GLY A 15 65.66 30.47 -48.79
CA GLY A 15 65.86 29.01 -48.83
C GLY A 15 66.50 28.47 -47.56
N PHE A 16 67.54 29.14 -47.03
CA PHE A 16 68.15 28.76 -45.75
C PHE A 16 67.17 28.87 -44.57
N PHE A 17 66.34 29.93 -44.52
CA PHE A 17 65.33 30.07 -43.47
C PHE A 17 64.24 29.01 -43.56
N LEU A 18 63.77 28.65 -44.76
CA LEU A 18 62.75 27.61 -44.94
C LEU A 18 63.28 26.21 -44.62
N VAL A 19 64.53 25.89 -44.98
CA VAL A 19 65.16 24.61 -44.63
C VAL A 19 65.42 24.52 -43.13
N SER A 20 65.88 25.60 -42.50
CA SER A 20 66.09 25.65 -41.04
C SER A 20 64.77 25.54 -40.29
N PHE A 21 63.73 26.24 -40.73
CA PHE A 21 62.40 26.18 -40.13
C PHE A 21 61.76 24.79 -40.33
N GLY A 22 61.92 24.18 -41.51
CA GLY A 22 61.48 22.82 -41.80
C GLY A 22 62.22 21.75 -40.98
N PHE A 23 63.51 21.94 -40.71
CA PHE A 23 64.29 21.05 -39.83
C PHE A 23 63.87 21.18 -38.37
N ILE A 24 63.64 22.41 -37.89
CA ILE A 24 63.13 22.66 -36.53
C ILE A 24 61.70 22.11 -36.38
N TRP A 25 60.82 22.33 -37.35
CA TRP A 25 59.47 21.76 -37.36
C TRP A 25 59.50 20.24 -37.47
N GLY A 26 60.40 19.68 -38.28
CA GLY A 26 60.60 18.24 -38.43
C GLY A 26 61.11 17.58 -37.15
N MET A 27 62.07 18.21 -36.45
CA MET A 27 62.54 17.75 -35.15
C MET A 27 61.48 17.94 -34.05
N MET A 28 60.66 18.98 -34.11
CA MET A 28 59.53 19.17 -33.19
C MET A 28 58.42 18.13 -33.44
N LEU A 29 58.13 17.79 -34.70
CA LEU A 29 57.23 16.69 -35.07
C LEU A 29 57.82 15.32 -34.71
N LEU A 30 59.13 15.12 -34.84
CA LEU A 30 59.82 13.91 -34.42
C LEU A 30 59.80 13.79 -32.90
N HIS A 31 60.04 14.87 -32.17
CA HIS A 31 59.90 14.93 -30.71
C HIS A 31 58.45 14.69 -30.30
N PHE A 32 57.47 15.27 -31.01
CA PHE A 32 56.05 15.05 -30.75
C PHE A 32 55.61 13.61 -31.05
N THR A 33 56.13 12.97 -32.11
CA THR A 33 55.82 11.58 -32.46
C THR A 33 56.58 10.56 -31.61
N ILE A 34 57.79 10.86 -31.15
CA ILE A 34 58.55 10.04 -30.18
C ILE A 34 57.95 10.19 -28.77
N GLN A 35 57.51 11.39 -28.38
CA GLN A 35 56.83 11.65 -27.11
C GLN A 35 55.39 11.08 -27.11
N GLN A 36 54.70 11.02 -28.26
CA GLN A 36 53.48 10.22 -28.41
C GLN A 36 53.72 8.71 -28.43
N ARG A 37 54.93 8.23 -28.79
CA ARG A 37 55.29 6.79 -28.71
C ARG A 37 55.75 6.34 -27.32
N VAL A 38 55.94 7.26 -26.38
CA VAL A 38 56.25 6.95 -24.97
C VAL A 38 55.26 7.69 -24.07
N THR A 39 53.98 7.31 -24.14
CA THR A 39 52.99 7.39 -23.05
C THR A 39 51.66 6.80 -23.52
N HIS A 40 51.67 5.50 -23.83
CA HIS A 40 50.52 4.68 -23.47
C HIS A 40 50.84 4.12 -22.08
N GLU A 41 50.55 4.90 -21.03
CA GLU A 41 50.17 4.24 -19.77
C GLU A 41 48.99 3.35 -20.13
N SER A 42 49.19 2.06 -19.98
CA SER A 42 48.28 1.06 -20.51
C SER A 42 46.87 1.35 -20.00
N SER A 43 45.86 1.32 -20.88
CA SER A 43 44.44 1.38 -20.50
C SER A 43 44.13 0.44 -19.33
N THR A 44 44.89 -0.66 -19.21
CA THR A 44 44.90 -1.60 -18.09
C THR A 44 45.44 -1.04 -16.78
N GLN A 45 46.50 -0.23 -16.77
CA GLN A 45 47.03 0.43 -15.55
C GLN A 45 46.10 1.54 -15.06
N LEU A 46 45.56 2.36 -15.96
CA LEU A 46 44.55 3.36 -15.61
C LEU A 46 43.26 2.71 -15.12
N ARG A 47 42.82 1.61 -15.76
CA ARG A 47 41.68 0.81 -15.28
C ARG A 47 41.98 0.15 -13.93
N MET A 48 43.19 -0.35 -13.71
CA MET A 48 43.64 -0.88 -12.42
C MET A 48 43.69 0.21 -11.34
N GLN A 49 44.18 1.40 -11.66
CA GLN A 49 44.21 2.55 -10.74
C GLN A 49 42.80 3.03 -10.43
N ILE A 50 41.91 3.13 -11.41
CA ILE A 50 40.50 3.50 -11.19
C ILE A 50 39.81 2.45 -10.33
N LEU A 51 40.04 1.15 -10.59
CA LEU A 51 39.50 0.07 -9.77
C LEU A 51 40.07 0.07 -8.35
N ASP A 52 41.36 0.34 -8.19
CA ASP A 52 42.03 0.42 -6.89
C ASP A 52 41.58 1.65 -6.09
N LEU A 53 41.48 2.82 -6.72
CA LEU A 53 40.92 4.03 -6.13
C LEU A 53 39.44 3.85 -5.76
N SER A 54 38.65 3.20 -6.62
CA SER A 54 37.25 2.86 -6.33
C SER A 54 37.15 1.90 -5.14
N LYS A 55 38.05 0.91 -5.05
CA LYS A 55 38.13 -0.04 -3.94
C LYS A 55 38.50 0.65 -2.62
N ARG A 56 39.47 1.57 -2.65
CA ARG A 56 39.85 2.39 -1.48
C ARG A 56 38.72 3.32 -1.06
N TYR A 57 38.01 3.94 -2.01
CA TYR A 57 36.86 4.80 -1.73
C TYR A 57 35.71 4.03 -1.08
N ILE A 58 35.34 2.86 -1.61
CA ILE A 58 34.31 1.99 -1.03
C ILE A 58 34.73 1.52 0.37
N LYS A 59 36.01 1.18 0.56
CA LYS A 59 36.55 0.78 1.87
C LYS A 59 36.50 1.93 2.88
N ALA A 60 36.88 3.15 2.49
CA ALA A 60 36.80 4.33 3.34
C ALA A 60 35.34 4.69 3.68
N LEU A 61 34.42 4.56 2.72
CA LEU A 61 32.97 4.77 2.94
C LEU A 61 32.37 3.70 3.88
N ALA A 62 32.91 2.48 3.85
CA ALA A 62 32.53 1.42 4.78
C ALA A 62 33.11 1.62 6.18
N GLU A 63 34.31 2.18 6.29
CA GLU A 63 34.98 2.52 7.56
C GLU A 63 34.35 3.75 8.24
N GLU A 64 33.87 4.74 7.49
CA GLU A 64 33.16 5.92 8.02
C GLU A 64 31.79 5.58 8.65
N ASN A 65 31.18 4.46 8.23
CA ASN A 65 29.89 3.98 8.74
C ASN A 65 30.01 2.95 9.89
N GLN A 66 31.14 2.91 10.62
CA GLN A 66 31.37 1.93 11.70
C GLN A 66 30.30 1.95 12.81
N SER A 67 29.40 0.96 12.79
CA SER A 67 28.89 0.34 14.02
C SER A 67 29.71 -0.93 14.29
N VAL A 68 30.51 -0.88 15.35
CA VAL A 68 31.30 -2.01 15.87
C VAL A 68 30.35 -3.10 16.34
N MET A 69 30.51 -4.37 15.94
CA MET A 69 30.08 -5.56 16.72
C MET A 69 30.58 -6.88 16.11
N ASP A 70 30.96 -7.82 16.99
CA ASP A 70 31.71 -9.06 16.73
C ASP A 70 30.91 -10.20 16.06
N GLY A 71 31.49 -10.81 15.00
CA GLY A 71 31.00 -12.02 14.34
C GLY A 71 31.92 -12.52 13.21
N PRO A 72 31.88 -13.82 12.84
CA PRO A 72 32.85 -14.42 11.91
C PRO A 72 32.71 -14.00 10.43
N TYR A 73 31.68 -13.21 10.09
CA TYR A 73 31.41 -12.70 8.73
C TYR A 73 31.26 -11.17 8.69
N VAL A 74 31.89 -10.46 9.64
CA VAL A 74 31.91 -8.99 9.70
C VAL A 74 32.69 -8.42 8.51
N GLY A 75 32.07 -7.48 7.79
CA GLY A 75 32.73 -6.66 6.76
C GLY A 75 32.77 -7.23 5.34
N THR A 76 32.13 -8.36 5.05
CA THR A 76 32.05 -8.88 3.67
C THR A 76 30.86 -8.25 2.94
N MET A 77 31.09 -7.22 2.12
CA MET A 77 30.11 -6.86 1.08
C MET A 77 29.92 -8.08 0.18
N THR A 78 28.72 -8.66 0.16
CA THR A 78 28.43 -9.82 -0.71
C THR A 78 28.47 -9.39 -2.18
N ALA A 79 28.59 -10.36 -3.09
CA ALA A 79 28.54 -10.12 -4.53
C ALA A 79 27.27 -9.34 -4.93
N TYR A 80 26.16 -9.69 -4.30
CA TYR A 80 24.87 -9.05 -4.45
C TYR A 80 24.89 -7.59 -3.95
N ASP A 81 25.44 -7.32 -2.77
CA ASP A 81 25.53 -5.97 -2.21
C ASP A 81 26.48 -5.08 -3.03
N LEU A 82 27.59 -5.62 -3.52
CA LEU A 82 28.53 -4.91 -4.38
C LEU A 82 27.90 -4.59 -5.73
N LYS A 83 27.19 -5.55 -6.36
CA LYS A 83 26.45 -5.30 -7.62
C LYS A 83 25.31 -4.31 -7.42
N LYS A 84 24.55 -4.41 -6.33
CA LYS A 84 23.50 -3.46 -5.98
C LYS A 84 24.08 -2.06 -5.75
N THR A 85 25.19 -1.96 -5.01
CA THR A 85 25.90 -0.70 -4.77
C THR A 85 26.48 -0.16 -6.07
N LEU A 86 27.08 -0.99 -6.93
CA LEU A 86 27.60 -0.61 -8.23
C LEU A 86 26.49 -0.16 -9.19
N ALA A 87 25.33 -0.83 -9.20
CA ALA A 87 24.18 -0.44 -9.99
C ALA A 87 23.56 0.88 -9.51
N VAL A 88 23.45 1.07 -8.20
CA VAL A 88 23.03 2.34 -7.58
C VAL A 88 24.07 3.44 -7.86
N LEU A 89 25.36 3.13 -7.76
CA LEU A 89 26.43 4.07 -8.10
C LEU A 89 26.46 4.37 -9.59
N LEU A 90 26.19 3.41 -10.49
CA LEU A 90 26.10 3.63 -11.94
C LEU A 90 24.89 4.48 -12.31
N ASP A 91 23.73 4.25 -11.71
CA ASP A 91 22.53 5.06 -11.92
C ASP A 91 22.72 6.49 -11.35
N ASN A 92 23.37 6.60 -10.19
CA ASN A 92 23.70 7.88 -9.56
C ASN A 92 24.90 8.56 -10.25
N ILE A 93 25.83 7.81 -10.86
CA ILE A 93 26.92 8.32 -11.72
C ILE A 93 26.34 8.76 -13.06
N MET A 94 25.35 8.08 -13.63
CA MET A 94 24.66 8.51 -14.86
C MET A 94 23.82 9.77 -14.60
N GLN A 95 23.10 9.83 -13.48
CA GLN A 95 22.40 11.04 -13.03
C GLN A 95 23.37 12.16 -12.61
N ARG A 96 24.51 11.82 -12.01
CA ARG A 96 25.59 12.77 -11.70
C ARG A 96 26.33 13.20 -12.96
N LEU A 97 26.49 12.37 -13.98
CA LEU A 97 27.10 12.67 -15.29
C LEU A 97 26.17 13.58 -16.07
N SER A 98 24.86 13.37 -16.03
CA SER A 98 23.88 14.32 -16.58
C SER A 98 23.88 15.67 -15.83
N LYS A 99 24.03 15.65 -14.49
CA LYS A 99 24.22 16.87 -13.68
C LYS A 99 25.62 17.48 -13.79
N LEU A 100 26.64 16.69 -14.12
CA LEU A 100 28.04 17.08 -14.30
C LEU A 100 28.24 17.62 -15.71
N GLU A 101 27.64 17.09 -16.76
CA GLU A 101 27.57 17.73 -18.08
C GLU A 101 26.96 19.13 -17.94
N SER A 102 25.86 19.28 -17.18
CA SER A 102 25.27 20.61 -16.88
C SER A 102 26.13 21.51 -15.97
N LYS A 103 27.17 20.97 -15.32
CA LYS A 103 28.09 21.70 -14.43
C LYS A 103 29.49 21.88 -15.00
N VAL A 104 29.92 21.05 -15.95
CA VAL A 104 31.22 21.08 -16.63
C VAL A 104 31.27 22.24 -17.61
N ASP A 105 30.12 22.68 -18.15
CA ASP A 105 30.01 23.98 -18.84
C ASP A 105 30.28 25.19 -17.92
N ASN A 106 30.19 25.02 -16.60
CA ASN A 106 30.34 26.10 -15.61
C ASN A 106 31.61 26.02 -14.75
N ILE A 107 32.51 25.05 -14.99
CA ILE A 107 33.73 24.85 -14.18
C ILE A 107 34.97 24.76 -15.10
N MET A 108 34.99 25.56 -16.17
CA MET A 108 36.20 25.91 -16.92
C MET A 108 36.99 27.08 -16.27
N TYR A 109 36.69 27.43 -15.01
CA TYR A 109 37.41 28.44 -14.24
C TYR A 109 37.88 27.89 -12.88
N ASN A 110 39.21 27.89 -12.71
CA ASN A 110 40.03 27.82 -11.49
C ASN A 110 40.54 26.44 -10.99
N GLY A 111 41.88 26.31 -11.01
CA GLY A 111 42.72 25.22 -10.47
C GLY A 111 42.78 25.19 -8.92
N THR A 112 43.65 24.47 -8.20
CA THR A 112 44.87 23.65 -8.45
C THR A 112 45.34 23.07 -7.09
N SER A 113 46.18 22.02 -7.10
CA SER A 113 47.13 21.54 -6.02
C SER A 113 46.54 20.79 -4.80
N SER A 114 47.14 19.76 -4.15
CA SER A 114 48.50 19.15 -4.15
C SER A 114 48.57 17.88 -3.24
N ASN A 115 49.22 16.80 -3.74
CA ASN A 115 50.30 15.93 -3.19
C ASN A 115 50.36 15.12 -1.84
N LEU A 116 50.74 13.82 -2.00
CA LEU A 116 51.73 12.93 -1.26
C LEU A 116 51.36 12.36 0.15
N THR A 117 51.72 11.16 0.69
CA THR A 117 52.50 9.92 0.34
C THR A 117 52.42 8.84 1.46
N ASN A 118 52.58 7.53 1.09
CA ASN A 118 53.27 6.32 1.69
C ASN A 118 53.37 6.09 3.24
N GLY A 119 53.45 4.88 3.86
CA GLY A 119 53.57 3.44 3.51
C GLY A 119 53.77 2.56 4.80
N THR A 120 53.11 1.40 4.96
CA THR A 120 53.58 -0.03 5.05
C THR A 120 54.40 -0.60 6.26
N GLY A 121 53.96 -1.76 6.79
CA GLY A 121 54.74 -2.84 7.48
C GLY A 121 53.90 -3.71 8.47
N THR A 122 53.35 -4.90 8.11
CA THR A 122 53.85 -6.33 8.13
C THR A 122 53.46 -7.18 9.38
N PRO A 123 53.32 -8.54 9.28
CA PRO A 123 52.21 -9.33 9.90
C PRO A 123 52.60 -10.54 10.81
N GLY A 124 51.59 -11.19 11.42
CA GLY A 124 51.64 -12.56 12.00
C GLY A 124 50.24 -13.04 12.49
N PRO A 125 50.05 -14.31 12.91
CA PRO A 125 49.73 -15.49 12.10
C PRO A 125 48.24 -15.95 12.12
N ASN A 126 47.86 -16.76 11.13
CA ASN A 126 46.50 -17.24 10.79
C ASN A 126 45.76 -18.07 11.87
N PRO A 127 44.41 -18.03 11.81
CA PRO A 127 43.62 -19.25 11.78
C PRO A 127 42.74 -19.35 10.51
N VAL A 128 42.47 -20.60 10.13
CA VAL A 128 41.80 -21.10 8.92
C VAL A 128 40.52 -20.34 8.56
N ASN A 129 40.48 -19.72 7.37
CA ASN A 129 39.31 -19.04 6.79
C ASN A 129 38.51 -20.02 5.90
N PRO A 130 37.16 -20.04 5.98
CA PRO A 130 36.33 -20.48 4.86
C PRO A 130 36.52 -19.51 3.67
N GLU A 131 36.54 -20.03 2.43
CA GLU A 131 36.84 -19.28 1.20
C GLU A 131 36.03 -17.98 1.09
N LYS A 132 36.72 -16.85 1.28
CA LYS A 132 36.20 -15.50 1.02
C LYS A 132 36.25 -15.25 -0.48
N VAL A 133 35.11 -15.07 -1.13
CA VAL A 133 35.06 -14.74 -2.56
C VAL A 133 35.68 -13.35 -2.78
N ASN A 134 36.77 -13.29 -3.57
CA ASN A 134 37.48 -12.04 -3.86
C ASN A 134 36.73 -11.26 -4.97
N VAL A 135 36.84 -9.92 -4.95
CA VAL A 135 36.28 -9.02 -5.98
C VAL A 135 36.79 -9.39 -7.38
N ALA A 136 38.02 -9.91 -7.48
CA ALA A 136 38.58 -10.43 -8.73
C ALA A 136 37.85 -11.69 -9.24
N ASP A 137 37.44 -12.59 -8.34
CA ASP A 137 36.73 -13.82 -8.70
C ASP A 137 35.29 -13.52 -9.15
N LEU A 138 34.67 -12.47 -8.59
CA LEU A 138 33.35 -11.98 -9.01
C LEU A 138 33.36 -11.37 -10.42
N LEU A 139 34.45 -10.68 -10.79
CA LEU A 139 34.65 -10.15 -12.14
C LEU A 139 34.92 -11.27 -13.17
N ASN A 140 35.41 -12.42 -12.70
CA ASN A 140 35.66 -13.63 -13.49
C ASN A 140 34.50 -14.63 -13.47
N GLY A 141 33.35 -14.29 -12.86
CA GLY A 141 32.12 -15.09 -12.90
C GLY A 141 31.91 -16.09 -11.76
N ALA A 142 32.67 -15.99 -10.66
CA ALA A 142 32.46 -16.82 -9.47
C ALA A 142 31.08 -16.57 -8.83
N GLN A 143 30.42 -17.65 -8.41
CA GLN A 143 29.10 -17.62 -7.77
C GLN A 143 29.20 -17.87 -6.28
N GLU A 144 28.49 -17.06 -5.48
CA GLU A 144 28.41 -17.21 -4.03
C GLU A 144 27.54 -18.43 -3.67
N LYS A 145 28.09 -19.36 -2.88
CA LYS A 145 27.35 -20.50 -2.33
C LYS A 145 26.74 -20.09 -0.99
N CYS A 146 25.41 -20.08 -0.91
CA CYS A 146 24.69 -19.79 0.32
C CYS A 146 24.01 -21.06 0.83
N GLU A 147 24.28 -21.40 2.09
CA GLU A 147 23.54 -22.43 2.78
C GLU A 147 22.13 -21.92 3.05
N LEU A 148 21.13 -22.60 2.48
CA LEU A 148 19.74 -22.21 2.61
C LEU A 148 19.23 -22.59 4.00
N PRO A 149 18.63 -21.66 4.75
CA PRO A 149 18.02 -21.97 6.04
C PRO A 149 16.79 -22.88 5.83
N LEU A 150 16.28 -23.45 6.93
CA LEU A 150 15.00 -24.15 6.94
C LEU A 150 13.90 -23.23 6.40
N LEU A 151 13.07 -23.74 5.49
CA LEU A 151 12.06 -22.98 4.76
C LEU A 151 10.71 -22.91 5.49
N ASP A 152 10.71 -23.12 6.81
CA ASP A 152 9.51 -23.15 7.63
C ASP A 152 8.74 -21.83 7.52
N GLY A 153 7.45 -21.92 7.19
CA GLY A 153 6.58 -20.76 6.94
C GLY A 153 6.69 -20.15 5.54
N PHE A 154 7.53 -20.67 4.64
CA PHE A 154 7.72 -20.18 3.27
C PHE A 154 7.50 -21.28 2.21
N PRO A 155 6.26 -21.79 2.06
CA PRO A 155 5.95 -22.94 1.19
C PRO A 155 6.20 -22.68 -0.31
N HIS A 156 6.25 -21.42 -0.73
CA HIS A 156 6.46 -21.03 -2.12
C HIS A 156 7.91 -20.66 -2.44
N CYS A 157 8.81 -20.63 -1.46
CA CYS A 157 10.21 -20.23 -1.65
C CYS A 157 10.89 -21.12 -2.69
N GLU A 158 10.82 -22.44 -2.52
CA GLU A 158 11.49 -23.40 -3.41
C GLU A 158 10.99 -23.30 -4.85
N GLY A 159 9.68 -23.25 -5.05
CA GLY A 159 9.07 -23.09 -6.37
C GLY A 159 9.47 -21.78 -7.06
N LYS A 160 9.54 -20.68 -6.31
CA LYS A 160 10.00 -19.38 -6.84
C LYS A 160 11.49 -19.35 -7.11
N LEU A 161 12.30 -20.02 -6.28
CA LEU A 161 13.72 -20.15 -6.51
C LEU A 161 13.99 -20.94 -7.80
N LYS A 162 13.21 -22.01 -8.04
CA LYS A 162 13.23 -22.75 -9.31
C LYS A 162 12.81 -21.86 -10.48
N TRP A 163 11.72 -21.09 -10.35
CA TRP A 163 11.29 -20.15 -11.38
C TRP A 163 12.36 -19.09 -11.70
N MET A 164 13.02 -18.54 -10.67
CA MET A 164 14.09 -17.55 -10.84
C MET A 164 15.27 -18.10 -11.64
N LYS A 165 15.62 -19.39 -11.52
CA LYS A 165 16.70 -19.99 -12.32
C LYS A 165 16.47 -19.86 -13.82
N ASP A 166 15.22 -20.03 -14.24
CA ASP A 166 14.86 -20.04 -15.66
C ASP A 166 14.43 -18.66 -16.17
N MET A 167 13.81 -17.85 -15.31
CA MET A 167 13.06 -16.66 -15.74
C MET A 167 13.64 -15.33 -15.25
N TRP A 168 14.73 -15.29 -14.46
CA TRP A 168 15.28 -14.02 -13.96
C TRP A 168 15.71 -13.02 -15.05
N ARG A 169 15.89 -13.46 -16.31
CA ARG A 169 16.20 -12.57 -17.44
C ARG A 169 14.95 -12.06 -18.18
N SER A 170 13.75 -12.53 -17.82
CA SER A 170 12.51 -12.12 -18.48
C SER A 170 12.19 -10.64 -18.27
N ASP A 171 12.71 -10.04 -17.20
CA ASP A 171 12.59 -8.62 -16.92
C ASP A 171 13.96 -8.06 -16.47
N PRO A 172 14.48 -6.97 -17.09
CA PRO A 172 15.73 -6.33 -16.67
C PRO A 172 15.75 -5.91 -15.19
N CYS A 173 14.58 -5.75 -14.56
CA CYS A 173 14.46 -5.35 -13.18
C CYS A 173 15.19 -6.30 -12.21
N TYR A 174 15.19 -7.62 -12.44
CA TYR A 174 15.87 -8.58 -11.56
C TYR A 174 17.37 -8.32 -11.52
N GLY A 175 17.99 -8.07 -12.69
CA GLY A 175 19.38 -7.66 -12.79
C GLY A 175 19.66 -6.33 -12.07
N ASN A 176 18.75 -5.35 -12.18
CA ASN A 176 18.85 -4.08 -11.45
C ASN A 176 18.74 -4.24 -9.92
N TYR A 177 18.18 -5.34 -9.44
CA TYR A 177 18.16 -5.70 -8.03
C TYR A 177 19.41 -6.48 -7.58
N GLY A 178 20.29 -6.86 -8.51
CA GLY A 178 21.52 -7.59 -8.22
C GLY A 178 21.43 -9.10 -8.47
N VAL A 179 20.32 -9.59 -9.05
CA VAL A 179 20.20 -10.99 -9.45
C VAL A 179 21.15 -11.25 -10.63
N ASP A 180 21.96 -12.30 -10.49
CA ASP A 180 23.01 -12.65 -11.46
C ASP A 180 22.91 -14.08 -11.99
N GLY A 181 21.79 -14.75 -11.69
CA GLY A 181 21.53 -16.13 -12.06
C GLY A 181 22.10 -17.17 -11.09
N SER A 182 22.88 -16.77 -10.07
CA SER A 182 23.22 -17.68 -8.98
C SER A 182 21.99 -18.00 -8.12
N THR A 183 22.01 -19.18 -7.50
CA THR A 183 20.94 -19.58 -6.57
C THR A 183 20.92 -18.63 -5.35
N CYS A 184 22.08 -18.16 -4.88
CA CYS A 184 22.14 -17.25 -3.74
C CYS A 184 21.58 -15.86 -4.07
N SER A 185 21.93 -15.25 -5.20
CA SER A 185 21.37 -13.93 -5.55
C SER A 185 19.85 -13.98 -5.76
N SER A 186 19.36 -15.09 -6.32
CA SER A 186 17.93 -15.36 -6.45
C SER A 186 17.24 -15.50 -5.09
N PHE A 187 17.87 -16.22 -4.14
CA PHE A 187 17.35 -16.38 -2.79
C PHE A 187 17.32 -15.04 -2.03
N ILE A 188 18.40 -14.26 -2.09
CA ILE A 188 18.47 -12.93 -1.45
C ILE A 188 17.40 -12.00 -2.02
N TYR A 189 17.17 -12.03 -3.34
CA TYR A 189 16.08 -11.27 -3.95
C TYR A 189 14.71 -11.72 -3.41
N LEU A 190 14.46 -13.03 -3.39
CA LEU A 190 13.19 -13.58 -2.90
C LEU A 190 12.99 -13.38 -1.40
N SER A 191 14.04 -13.25 -0.59
CA SER A 191 13.93 -13.00 0.85
C SER A 191 13.85 -11.52 1.21
N GLU A 192 14.70 -10.68 0.61
CA GLU A 192 14.84 -9.27 1.00
C GLU A 192 13.93 -8.34 0.20
N VAL A 193 13.58 -8.70 -1.03
CA VAL A 193 12.79 -7.83 -1.93
C VAL A 193 11.35 -8.29 -2.00
N GLU A 194 11.09 -9.57 -2.26
CA GLU A 194 9.72 -10.09 -2.43
C GLU A 194 9.14 -10.84 -1.21
N ASN A 195 9.97 -11.18 -0.21
CA ASN A 195 9.56 -11.89 1.01
C ASN A 195 8.86 -13.25 0.75
N TRP A 196 9.28 -13.97 -0.30
CA TRP A 196 8.87 -15.35 -0.58
C TRP A 196 9.77 -16.39 0.06
N CYS A 197 10.93 -15.99 0.57
CA CYS A 197 11.89 -16.84 1.26
C CYS A 197 12.26 -16.24 2.63
N PRO A 198 12.67 -17.07 3.60
CA PRO A 198 13.09 -16.57 4.91
C PRO A 198 14.34 -15.71 4.78
N ARG A 199 14.43 -14.66 5.61
CA ARG A 199 15.63 -13.82 5.67
C ARG A 199 16.79 -14.61 6.25
N LEU A 200 17.98 -14.36 5.71
CA LEU A 200 19.19 -15.02 6.17
C LEU A 200 19.54 -14.52 7.59
N PRO A 201 19.91 -15.40 8.54
CA PRO A 201 20.10 -15.04 9.95
C PRO A 201 21.05 -13.87 10.20
N TRP A 202 22.13 -13.78 9.41
CA TRP A 202 23.10 -12.69 9.50
C TRP A 202 22.61 -11.34 8.96
N ARG A 203 21.49 -11.32 8.22
CA ARG A 203 20.83 -10.08 7.74
C ARG A 203 19.69 -9.59 8.62
N ILE A 204 19.23 -10.39 9.59
CA ILE A 204 18.16 -10.01 10.53
C ILE A 204 18.61 -8.86 11.44
N LYS A 205 19.90 -8.77 11.76
CA LYS A 205 20.45 -7.80 12.74
C LYS A 205 20.59 -6.35 12.26
N ASN A 206 20.42 -6.03 10.97
CA ASN A 206 20.79 -4.71 10.43
C ASN A 206 19.64 -3.72 10.20
N ASN A 207 18.38 -4.03 10.51
CA ASN A 207 17.24 -3.18 10.11
C ASN A 207 16.36 -2.67 11.26
N ALA A 208 16.71 -2.92 12.52
CA ALA A 208 15.88 -2.49 13.65
C ALA A 208 16.01 -0.98 13.97
N ASP A 209 17.15 -0.34 13.68
CA ASP A 209 17.53 0.87 14.45
C ASP A 209 17.63 2.22 13.69
N GLU A 210 17.64 2.29 12.36
CA GLU A 210 17.91 3.58 11.67
C GLU A 210 16.74 4.21 10.89
N ALA A 211 15.71 3.46 10.50
CA ALA A 211 14.60 4.01 9.71
C ALA A 211 13.45 4.60 10.54
N ASP A 212 13.42 4.37 11.86
CA ASP A 212 12.15 4.32 12.60
C ASP A 212 11.80 5.59 13.43
N ARG A 213 12.65 6.62 13.45
CA ARG A 213 12.40 7.82 14.28
C ARG A 213 11.53 8.90 13.63
N LYS A 214 11.40 8.97 12.30
CA LYS A 214 10.67 10.06 11.59
C LYS A 214 9.25 9.72 11.13
N THR A 215 8.79 8.47 11.30
CA THR A 215 7.51 8.00 10.73
C THR A 215 6.60 7.33 11.74
N GLN A 216 6.74 7.61 13.03
CA GLN A 216 5.85 7.06 14.05
C GLN A 216 4.50 7.78 14.02
N THR A 217 3.40 7.04 14.19
CA THR A 217 2.07 7.62 14.31
C THR A 217 1.84 8.12 15.73
N GLU A 218 1.31 9.33 15.85
CA GLU A 218 0.63 9.76 17.06
C GLU A 218 -0.88 9.61 16.85
N ILE A 219 -1.60 9.22 17.90
CA ILE A 219 -3.06 9.19 17.85
C ILE A 219 -3.59 10.62 17.70
N ARG A 220 -4.65 10.80 16.91
CA ARG A 220 -5.34 12.09 16.80
C ARG A 220 -6.51 12.14 17.77
N THR A 221 -6.76 13.32 18.33
CA THR A 221 -7.88 13.58 19.26
C THR A 221 -8.71 14.80 18.87
N SER A 222 -8.35 15.51 17.79
CA SER A 222 -9.15 16.57 17.16
C SER A 222 -9.52 16.16 15.73
N PHE A 223 -10.72 16.53 15.29
CA PHE A 223 -11.26 16.27 13.96
C PHE A 223 -11.13 17.43 12.97
N ASP A 224 -10.52 18.56 13.36
CA ASP A 224 -10.49 19.79 12.54
C ASP A 224 -9.90 19.55 11.15
N GLU A 225 -8.79 18.81 11.06
CA GLU A 225 -8.16 18.46 9.79
C GLU A 225 -9.06 17.55 8.94
N LEU A 226 -9.69 16.55 9.56
CA LEU A 226 -10.60 15.64 8.84
C LEU A 226 -11.81 16.40 8.29
N TYR A 227 -12.43 17.26 9.09
CA TYR A 227 -13.56 18.07 8.65
C TYR A 227 -13.18 19.02 7.53
N ARG A 228 -11.98 19.60 7.58
CA ARG A 228 -11.45 20.44 6.49
C ARG A 228 -11.28 19.65 5.20
N VAL A 229 -10.83 18.41 5.24
CA VAL A 229 -10.69 17.58 4.03
C VAL A 229 -12.04 17.16 3.48
N MET A 230 -12.96 16.73 4.35
CA MET A 230 -14.27 16.23 3.93
C MET A 230 -15.22 17.34 3.46
N SER A 231 -15.07 18.58 3.94
CA SER A 231 -15.96 19.70 3.58
C SER A 231 -15.85 20.15 2.12
N TRP A 232 -14.82 19.70 1.40
CA TRP A 232 -14.58 20.08 0.00
C TRP A 232 -15.57 19.43 -0.97
N ARG A 233 -16.30 18.40 -0.52
CA ARG A 233 -17.23 17.63 -1.33
C ARG A 233 -18.57 17.47 -0.63
N GLU A 234 -19.64 17.81 -1.33
CA GLU A 234 -21.01 17.70 -0.81
C GLU A 234 -21.39 16.24 -0.56
N GLU A 235 -20.81 15.31 -1.33
CA GLU A 235 -21.06 13.87 -1.22
C GLU A 235 -20.67 13.32 0.17
N PHE A 236 -19.75 13.97 0.88
CA PHE A 236 -19.31 13.58 2.22
C PHE A 236 -20.15 14.20 3.34
N ARG A 237 -21.10 15.09 3.03
CA ARG A 237 -21.87 15.85 4.03
C ARG A 237 -22.56 14.94 5.05
N TRP A 238 -23.17 13.85 4.59
CA TRP A 238 -23.86 12.91 5.48
C TRP A 238 -22.89 12.23 6.46
N MET A 239 -21.75 11.75 5.96
CA MET A 239 -20.70 11.11 6.77
C MET A 239 -20.11 12.11 7.77
N MET A 240 -19.84 13.35 7.36
CA MET A 240 -19.37 14.41 8.26
C MET A 240 -20.34 14.68 9.41
N LEU A 241 -21.65 14.76 9.13
CA LEU A 241 -22.65 14.97 10.17
C LEU A 241 -22.70 13.81 11.17
N ARG A 242 -22.52 12.58 10.68
CA ARG A 242 -22.40 11.40 11.55
C ARG A 242 -21.16 11.46 12.43
N ILE A 243 -20.00 11.75 11.84
CA ILE A 243 -18.73 11.85 12.59
C ILE A 243 -18.83 12.92 13.67
N LYS A 244 -19.41 14.08 13.36
CA LYS A 244 -19.66 15.16 14.33
C LYS A 244 -20.52 14.73 15.52
N ARG A 245 -21.57 13.93 15.29
CA ARG A 245 -22.40 13.41 16.38
C ARG A 245 -21.67 12.40 17.26
N MET A 246 -20.72 11.68 16.70
CA MET A 246 -19.98 10.61 17.38
C MET A 246 -18.59 11.03 17.86
N GLU A 247 -18.23 12.31 17.75
CA GLU A 247 -16.90 12.84 18.03
C GLU A 247 -16.42 12.49 19.46
N GLU A 248 -17.22 12.82 20.48
CA GLU A 248 -16.89 12.51 21.88
C GLU A 248 -16.71 11.00 22.14
N PRO A 249 -17.65 10.10 21.74
CA PRO A 249 -17.43 8.66 21.83
C PRO A 249 -16.16 8.17 21.12
N TRP A 250 -15.84 8.69 19.95
CA TRP A 250 -14.66 8.32 19.18
C TRP A 250 -13.36 8.72 19.90
N VAL A 251 -13.30 9.95 20.42
CA VAL A 251 -12.14 10.44 21.19
C VAL A 251 -11.99 9.66 22.49
N GLY A 252 -13.09 9.37 23.18
CA GLY A 252 -13.10 8.52 24.38
C GLY A 252 -12.56 7.11 24.08
N ALA A 253 -12.99 6.51 22.97
CA ALA A 253 -12.57 5.18 22.55
C ALA A 253 -11.07 5.11 22.22
N ILE A 254 -10.52 6.04 21.43
CA ILE A 254 -9.09 6.01 21.08
C ILE A 254 -8.20 6.24 22.30
N ARG A 255 -8.62 7.11 23.24
CA ARG A 255 -7.93 7.29 24.53
C ARG A 255 -7.95 6.00 25.35
N SER A 256 -9.11 5.34 25.47
CA SER A 256 -9.23 4.06 26.17
C SER A 256 -8.42 2.94 25.51
N LEU A 257 -8.34 2.92 24.18
CA LEU A 257 -7.54 1.95 23.45
C LEU A 257 -6.04 2.17 23.72
N ALA A 258 -5.59 3.43 23.71
CA ALA A 258 -4.20 3.79 23.98
C ALA A 258 -3.75 3.46 25.41
N THR A 259 -4.67 3.42 26.39
CA THR A 259 -4.33 2.97 27.76
C THR A 259 -4.33 1.46 27.91
N LYS A 260 -5.11 0.73 27.11
CA LYS A 260 -5.24 -0.74 27.17
C LYS A 260 -4.25 -1.48 26.28
N GLN A 261 -3.80 -0.87 25.20
CA GLN A 261 -2.91 -1.48 24.21
C GLN A 261 -1.76 -0.54 23.87
N ASN A 262 -0.58 -1.11 23.63
CA ASN A 262 0.57 -0.34 23.19
C ASN A 262 0.38 0.10 21.73
N LEU A 263 0.05 1.38 21.54
CA LEU A 263 -0.08 2.01 20.24
C LEU A 263 1.18 2.79 19.81
N HIS A 264 2.29 2.67 20.53
CA HIS A 264 3.57 3.30 20.20
C HIS A 264 4.30 2.53 19.08
N ASN A 265 5.30 3.17 18.45
CA ASN A 265 6.15 2.58 17.39
C ASN A 265 5.38 2.02 16.18
N ARG A 266 4.14 2.46 15.94
CA ARG A 266 3.41 2.13 14.72
C ARG A 266 3.88 3.03 13.59
N LYS A 267 4.16 2.45 12.43
CA LYS A 267 4.53 3.22 11.23
C LYS A 267 3.31 3.94 10.64
N ARG A 268 3.46 5.24 10.39
CA ARG A 268 2.48 6.06 9.68
C ARG A 268 2.42 5.65 8.21
N LYS A 269 1.30 5.03 7.84
CA LYS A 269 1.00 4.63 6.45
C LYS A 269 0.35 5.76 5.67
N LYS A 270 0.70 5.86 4.39
CA LYS A 270 -0.04 6.62 3.37
C LYS A 270 -1.16 5.74 2.82
N ILE A 271 -2.41 6.10 3.08
CA ILE A 271 -3.59 5.28 2.80
C ILE A 271 -4.48 6.00 1.79
N LEU A 272 -4.77 5.33 0.68
CA LEU A 272 -5.79 5.75 -0.27
C LEU A 272 -7.14 5.18 0.18
N VAL A 273 -8.16 6.04 0.22
CA VAL A 273 -9.55 5.66 0.47
C VAL A 273 -10.35 6.12 -0.75
N HIS A 274 -10.76 5.19 -1.61
CA HIS A 274 -11.48 5.50 -2.83
C HIS A 274 -12.92 4.98 -2.77
N LEU A 275 -13.88 5.90 -2.69
CA LEU A 275 -15.30 5.61 -2.57
C LEU A 275 -15.95 5.56 -3.95
N GLY A 276 -15.84 4.41 -4.61
CA GLY A 276 -16.42 4.16 -5.93
C GLY A 276 -17.93 4.42 -5.97
N LEU A 277 -18.64 4.07 -4.89
CA LEU A 277 -20.08 4.30 -4.74
C LEU A 277 -20.52 5.78 -4.80
N LEU A 278 -19.59 6.71 -4.55
CA LEU A 278 -19.85 8.16 -4.56
C LEU A 278 -19.44 8.82 -5.88
N THR A 279 -18.78 8.09 -6.77
CA THR A 279 -18.37 8.62 -8.07
C THR A 279 -19.57 8.89 -8.97
N LYS A 280 -19.52 9.96 -9.78
CA LYS A 280 -20.56 10.26 -10.77
C LYS A 280 -20.69 9.14 -11.80
N GLU A 281 -19.58 8.51 -12.15
CA GLU A 281 -19.47 7.42 -13.11
C GLU A 281 -20.13 6.12 -12.62
N SER A 282 -20.32 5.94 -11.30
CA SER A 282 -21.08 4.80 -10.77
C SER A 282 -22.58 4.87 -11.06
N GLY A 283 -23.12 6.09 -11.18
CA GLY A 283 -24.56 6.32 -11.37
C GLY A 283 -25.44 5.94 -10.17
N PHE A 284 -24.88 5.57 -9.02
CA PHE A 284 -25.66 5.08 -7.88
C PHE A 284 -26.43 6.16 -7.12
N LYS A 285 -26.02 7.44 -7.22
CA LYS A 285 -26.71 8.58 -6.58
C LYS A 285 -26.97 8.39 -5.07
N ILE A 286 -26.06 7.70 -4.38
CA ILE A 286 -26.22 7.39 -2.95
C ILE A 286 -26.15 8.68 -2.11
N ALA A 287 -25.26 9.61 -2.45
CA ALA A 287 -25.17 10.91 -1.77
C ALA A 287 -26.46 11.73 -1.88
N GLU A 288 -27.10 11.75 -3.06
CA GLU A 288 -28.35 12.49 -3.31
C GLU A 288 -29.50 11.95 -2.44
N ASN A 289 -29.57 10.64 -2.25
CA ASN A 289 -30.65 9.97 -1.53
C ASN A 289 -30.37 9.75 -0.03
N ALA A 290 -29.20 10.17 0.48
CA ALA A 290 -28.78 9.92 1.85
C ALA A 290 -29.72 10.55 2.89
N PHE A 291 -30.37 11.66 2.56
CA PHE A 291 -31.32 12.36 3.43
C PHE A 291 -32.80 12.01 3.15
N SER A 292 -33.06 11.14 2.17
CA SER A 292 -34.42 10.81 1.70
C SER A 292 -34.75 9.33 1.83
N GLY A 293 -34.07 8.61 2.72
CA GLY A 293 -34.33 7.19 2.99
C GLY A 293 -33.59 6.21 2.09
N GLY A 294 -32.58 6.65 1.32
CA GLY A 294 -31.70 5.80 0.52
C GLY A 294 -30.88 4.79 1.33
N PRO A 295 -30.09 3.92 0.67
CA PRO A 295 -29.18 3.00 1.35
C PRO A 295 -28.09 3.78 2.09
N LEU A 296 -27.92 3.50 3.38
CA LEU A 296 -26.97 4.20 4.27
C LEU A 296 -25.93 3.28 4.89
N GLY A 297 -26.08 1.95 4.76
CA GLY A 297 -25.22 0.98 5.44
C GLY A 297 -23.76 1.13 5.03
N GLU A 298 -23.52 1.28 3.73
CA GLU A 298 -22.18 1.48 3.17
C GLU A 298 -21.58 2.81 3.62
N LEU A 299 -22.36 3.90 3.68
CA LEU A 299 -21.87 5.19 4.17
C LEU A 299 -21.51 5.17 5.65
N VAL A 300 -22.25 4.40 6.46
CA VAL A 300 -21.92 4.14 7.88
C VAL A 300 -20.58 3.42 7.99
N GLN A 301 -20.36 2.34 7.23
CA GLN A 301 -19.10 1.63 7.26
C GLN A 301 -17.93 2.51 6.78
N TRP A 302 -18.12 3.28 5.71
CA TRP A 302 -17.10 4.20 5.20
C TRP A 302 -16.77 5.32 6.18
N SER A 303 -17.76 5.93 6.85
CA SER A 303 -17.49 6.97 7.86
C SER A 303 -16.64 6.44 9.00
N ASP A 304 -16.97 5.25 9.48
CA ASP A 304 -16.35 4.68 10.67
C ASP A 304 -14.94 4.18 10.36
N LEU A 305 -14.71 3.64 9.15
CA LEU A 305 -13.39 3.30 8.65
C LEU A 305 -12.50 4.53 8.52
N ILE A 306 -12.97 5.60 7.87
CA ILE A 306 -12.17 6.83 7.68
C ILE A 306 -11.82 7.45 9.03
N THR A 307 -12.79 7.55 9.94
CA THR A 307 -12.56 8.04 11.30
C THR A 307 -11.53 7.20 12.04
N THR A 308 -11.63 5.87 11.98
CA THR A 308 -10.68 4.97 12.66
C THR A 308 -9.26 5.16 12.13
N LEU A 309 -9.08 5.19 10.80
CA LEU A 309 -7.77 5.41 10.19
C LEU A 309 -7.18 6.78 10.60
N TYR A 310 -8.05 7.79 10.71
CA TYR A 310 -7.64 9.16 11.03
C TYR A 310 -7.19 9.25 12.50
N LEU A 311 -7.98 8.71 13.43
CA LEU A 311 -7.65 8.67 14.86
C LEU A 311 -6.39 7.86 15.15
N LEU A 312 -6.12 6.81 14.37
CA LEU A 312 -4.90 6.00 14.47
C LEU A 312 -3.64 6.73 13.98
N GLY A 313 -3.74 7.93 13.41
CA GLY A 313 -2.60 8.75 13.02
C GLY A 313 -2.09 8.52 11.59
N HIS A 314 -2.86 7.85 10.73
CA HIS A 314 -2.45 7.59 9.35
C HIS A 314 -2.60 8.83 8.44
N ASP A 315 -1.85 8.87 7.35
CA ASP A 315 -1.99 9.90 6.31
C ASP A 315 -3.02 9.39 5.30
N ILE A 316 -4.19 10.01 5.25
CA ILE A 316 -5.34 9.52 4.47
C ILE A 316 -5.58 10.46 3.29
N ARG A 317 -5.69 9.87 2.10
CA ARG A 317 -6.15 10.56 0.90
C ARG A 317 -7.48 9.99 0.46
N ILE A 318 -8.53 10.79 0.60
CA ILE A 318 -9.89 10.43 0.24
C ILE A 318 -10.13 10.82 -1.22
N SER A 319 -10.69 9.91 -1.99
CA SER A 319 -11.05 10.11 -3.39
C SER A 319 -12.49 9.65 -3.62
N ALA A 320 -13.27 10.50 -4.28
CA ALA A 320 -14.66 10.20 -4.70
C ALA A 320 -14.88 10.52 -6.19
N SER A 321 -13.80 10.58 -6.96
CA SER A 321 -13.86 10.81 -8.42
C SER A 321 -12.69 10.14 -9.14
N LEU A 322 -12.88 9.82 -10.42
CA LEU A 322 -11.79 9.29 -11.26
C LEU A 322 -10.64 10.28 -11.45
N ALA A 323 -10.93 11.58 -11.44
CA ALA A 323 -9.91 12.62 -11.59
C ALA A 323 -8.93 12.62 -10.41
N GLU A 324 -9.43 12.60 -9.18
CA GLU A 324 -8.60 12.49 -7.97
C GLU A 324 -7.83 11.17 -7.94
N LEU A 325 -8.49 10.06 -8.30
CA LEU A 325 -7.82 8.75 -8.33
C LEU A 325 -6.63 8.76 -9.29
N LYS A 326 -6.82 9.33 -10.49
CA LYS A 326 -5.75 9.53 -11.48
C LYS A 326 -4.66 10.43 -10.95
N GLU A 327 -5.01 11.52 -10.29
CA GLU A 327 -4.04 12.48 -9.74
C GLU A 327 -3.16 11.83 -8.66
N ILE A 328 -3.77 11.13 -7.71
CA ILE A 328 -3.06 10.45 -6.62
C ILE A 328 -2.11 9.37 -7.19
N MET A 329 -2.56 8.64 -8.22
CA MET A 329 -1.80 7.54 -8.81
C MET A 329 -0.90 7.96 -9.99
N LYS A 330 -0.87 9.24 -10.37
CA LYS A 330 -0.21 9.74 -11.59
C LYS A 330 1.25 9.31 -11.70
N LYS A 331 2.00 9.32 -10.59
CA LYS A 331 3.43 8.98 -10.55
C LYS A 331 3.73 7.50 -10.86
N VAL A 332 2.74 6.62 -10.83
CA VAL A 332 2.91 5.17 -11.05
C VAL A 332 2.13 4.63 -12.25
N MET A 333 1.37 5.49 -12.93
CA MET A 333 0.71 5.12 -14.17
C MET A 333 1.74 4.80 -15.25
N GLY A 334 1.65 3.62 -15.86
CA GLY A 334 2.49 3.21 -16.99
C GLY A 334 3.76 2.43 -16.64
N ASN A 335 4.06 2.20 -15.35
CA ASN A 335 5.17 1.32 -14.99
C ASN A 335 4.78 -0.16 -15.28
N LYS A 336 5.59 -0.83 -16.08
CA LYS A 336 5.38 -2.23 -16.51
C LYS A 336 6.38 -3.22 -15.88
N SER A 337 7.21 -2.78 -14.94
CA SER A 337 8.23 -3.63 -14.32
C SER A 337 7.64 -4.73 -13.46
N SER A 338 8.11 -5.96 -13.60
CA SER A 338 7.67 -7.13 -12.83
C SER A 338 8.13 -7.09 -11.36
N CYS A 339 9.24 -6.41 -11.10
CA CYS A 339 9.78 -6.24 -9.75
C CYS A 339 9.04 -5.14 -8.96
N PRO A 340 9.07 -5.19 -7.62
CA PRO A 340 8.65 -4.07 -6.77
C PRO A 340 9.35 -2.76 -7.18
N THR A 341 8.67 -1.62 -7.08
CA THR A 341 9.27 -0.30 -7.37
C THR A 341 10.23 0.13 -6.28
N LYS A 342 11.45 0.57 -6.63
CA LYS A 342 12.38 1.26 -5.70
C LYS A 342 11.89 2.69 -5.43
N GLY A 343 11.83 3.10 -4.17
CA GLY A 343 11.53 4.48 -3.76
C GLY A 343 10.43 4.62 -2.72
N ASP A 344 10.10 5.88 -2.38
CA ASP A 344 9.02 6.21 -1.44
C ASP A 344 7.67 5.77 -2.02
N LYS A 345 6.99 4.88 -1.30
CA LYS A 345 5.69 4.35 -1.73
C LYS A 345 4.68 5.50 -1.74
N ILE A 346 3.99 5.68 -2.86
CA ILE A 346 2.94 6.70 -2.99
C ILE A 346 1.78 6.37 -2.06
N VAL A 347 1.43 5.08 -2.01
CA VAL A 347 0.39 4.49 -1.19
C VAL A 347 0.90 3.17 -0.65
N GLU A 348 0.59 2.87 0.61
CA GLU A 348 0.94 1.62 1.30
C GLU A 348 -0.27 0.73 1.60
N LEU A 349 -1.48 1.30 1.56
CA LEU A 349 -2.74 0.58 1.77
C LEU A 349 -3.87 1.28 1.00
N ILE A 350 -4.78 0.52 0.40
CA ILE A 350 -5.87 1.05 -0.42
C ILE A 350 -7.19 0.45 0.08
N TYR A 351 -8.06 1.28 0.65
CA TYR A 351 -9.44 0.90 0.91
C TYR A 351 -10.31 1.33 -0.26
N ILE A 352 -11.09 0.40 -0.80
CA ILE A 352 -11.90 0.61 -2.00
C ILE A 352 -13.16 -0.26 -1.97
N ASP A 353 -14.24 0.12 -2.62
CA ASP A 353 -15.38 -0.80 -2.85
C ASP A 353 -15.24 -1.54 -4.19
N ILE A 354 -16.12 -2.49 -4.48
CA ILE A 354 -16.08 -3.29 -5.72
C ILE A 354 -16.20 -2.41 -6.98
N VAL A 355 -17.00 -1.34 -6.94
CA VAL A 355 -17.16 -0.41 -8.07
C VAL A 355 -15.89 0.39 -8.30
N GLY A 356 -15.32 0.93 -7.23
CA GLY A 356 -14.05 1.62 -7.20
C GLY A 356 -12.92 0.71 -7.67
N LEU A 357 -12.96 -0.59 -7.36
CA LEU A 357 -11.97 -1.55 -7.83
C LEU A 357 -11.98 -1.71 -9.35
N ALA A 358 -13.17 -1.74 -9.97
CA ALA A 358 -13.29 -1.71 -11.42
C ALA A 358 -12.75 -0.42 -12.02
N GLN A 359 -13.04 0.72 -11.39
CA GLN A 359 -12.51 2.02 -11.78
C GLN A 359 -10.99 2.10 -11.63
N PHE A 360 -10.44 1.53 -10.57
CA PHE A 360 -9.02 1.45 -10.28
C PHE A 360 -8.29 0.63 -11.34
N LYS A 361 -8.79 -0.58 -11.64
CA LYS A 361 -8.27 -1.43 -12.72
C LYS A 361 -8.31 -0.71 -14.07
N LYS A 362 -9.42 -0.05 -14.40
CA LYS A 362 -9.57 0.72 -15.65
C LYS A 362 -8.60 1.91 -15.72
N THR A 363 -8.38 2.58 -14.60
CA THR A 363 -7.54 3.79 -14.53
C THR A 363 -6.06 3.46 -14.61
N LEU A 364 -5.60 2.45 -13.88
CA LEU A 364 -4.19 2.05 -13.85
C LEU A 364 -3.80 1.14 -15.01
N GLY A 365 -4.78 0.53 -15.69
CA GLY A 365 -4.51 -0.44 -16.75
C GLY A 365 -3.78 -1.68 -16.19
N PRO A 366 -2.90 -2.32 -16.97
CA PRO A 366 -2.20 -3.56 -16.55
C PRO A 366 -1.42 -3.43 -15.25
N SER A 367 -0.88 -2.24 -14.96
CA SER A 367 -0.07 -1.97 -13.76
C SER A 367 -0.84 -2.05 -12.44
N TRP A 368 -2.17 -2.16 -12.47
CA TRP A 368 -3.00 -2.29 -11.26
C TRP A 368 -2.61 -3.50 -10.39
N VAL A 369 -2.10 -4.57 -11.02
CA VAL A 369 -1.70 -5.81 -10.32
C VAL A 369 -0.56 -5.57 -9.32
N HIS A 370 0.28 -4.55 -9.52
CA HIS A 370 1.33 -4.18 -8.56
C HIS A 370 0.76 -3.65 -7.24
N TYR A 371 -0.50 -3.25 -7.24
CA TYR A 371 -1.21 -2.70 -6.07
C TYR A 371 -2.17 -3.70 -5.43
N GLN A 372 -2.36 -4.88 -6.04
CA GLN A 372 -3.40 -5.81 -5.64
C GLN A 372 -3.29 -6.26 -4.18
N CYS A 373 -2.09 -6.46 -3.66
CA CYS A 373 -1.87 -6.90 -2.27
C CYS A 373 -2.17 -5.81 -1.22
N MET A 374 -2.19 -4.54 -1.64
CA MET A 374 -2.50 -3.39 -0.79
C MET A 374 -4.01 -3.13 -0.71
N LEU A 375 -4.81 -3.79 -1.55
CA LEU A 375 -6.26 -3.62 -1.57
C LEU A 375 -6.91 -4.21 -0.31
N ARG A 376 -7.88 -3.47 0.21
CA ARG A 376 -8.86 -3.88 1.21
C ARG A 376 -10.22 -3.47 0.65
N VAL A 377 -10.96 -4.47 0.17
CA VAL A 377 -12.14 -4.27 -0.66
C VAL A 377 -13.39 -4.35 0.19
N LEU A 378 -14.07 -3.23 0.41
CA LEU A 378 -15.33 -3.21 1.14
C LEU A 378 -16.41 -3.87 0.28
N ASP A 379 -16.91 -4.99 0.78
CA ASP A 379 -17.89 -5.85 0.13
C ASP A 379 -18.84 -6.39 1.21
N SER A 380 -19.97 -5.71 1.37
CA SER A 380 -20.85 -5.88 2.53
C SER A 380 -21.30 -7.32 2.74
N PHE A 381 -21.62 -8.04 1.66
CA PHE A 381 -22.13 -9.42 1.68
C PHE A 381 -21.02 -10.47 1.55
N GLY A 382 -19.80 -10.07 1.22
CA GLY A 382 -18.65 -10.95 1.07
C GLY A 382 -18.60 -11.65 -0.28
N THR A 383 -17.41 -12.16 -0.57
CA THR A 383 -17.09 -12.87 -1.82
C THR A 383 -16.41 -14.18 -1.47
N GLU A 384 -17.09 -15.30 -1.75
CA GLU A 384 -16.52 -16.64 -1.55
C GLU A 384 -15.46 -16.96 -2.62
N PRO A 385 -14.48 -17.85 -2.33
CA PRO A 385 -13.40 -18.21 -3.24
C PRO A 385 -13.88 -18.69 -4.62
N GLU A 386 -15.00 -19.43 -4.66
CA GLU A 386 -15.61 -19.95 -5.89
C GLU A 386 -16.01 -18.84 -6.89
N PHE A 387 -16.46 -17.68 -6.38
CA PHE A 387 -16.81 -16.52 -7.21
C PHE A 387 -15.61 -15.60 -7.47
N ASN A 388 -14.61 -15.58 -6.57
CA ASN A 388 -13.41 -14.77 -6.72
C ASN A 388 -12.45 -15.29 -7.80
N HIS A 389 -12.27 -16.61 -7.90
CA HIS A 389 -11.35 -17.20 -8.88
C HIS A 389 -11.99 -17.20 -10.28
N ALA A 390 -11.49 -16.35 -11.19
CA ALA A 390 -12.12 -16.06 -12.48
C ALA A 390 -12.36 -17.30 -13.36
N HIS A 391 -11.34 -18.13 -13.59
CA HIS A 391 -11.47 -19.33 -14.43
C HIS A 391 -12.37 -20.40 -13.82
N TYR A 392 -12.29 -20.61 -12.50
CA TYR A 392 -13.15 -21.54 -11.78
C TYR A 392 -14.61 -21.08 -11.78
N ALA A 393 -14.86 -19.80 -11.53
CA ALA A 393 -16.20 -19.23 -11.63
C ALA A 393 -16.79 -19.42 -13.04
N GLN A 394 -15.97 -19.24 -14.09
CA GLN A 394 -16.40 -19.48 -15.46
C GLN A 394 -16.69 -20.95 -15.74
N SER A 395 -15.86 -21.89 -15.27
CA SER A 395 -16.07 -23.33 -15.47
C SER A 395 -17.30 -23.85 -14.73
N LYS A 396 -17.66 -23.22 -13.60
CA LYS A 396 -18.91 -23.46 -12.87
C LYS A 396 -20.13 -22.74 -13.46
N GLY A 397 -19.95 -21.95 -14.51
CA GLY A 397 -21.05 -21.23 -15.17
C GLY A 397 -21.56 -20.01 -14.39
N HIS A 398 -20.79 -19.50 -13.43
CA HIS A 398 -21.18 -18.34 -12.62
C HIS A 398 -21.18 -17.05 -13.46
N LYS A 399 -22.38 -16.46 -13.62
CA LYS A 399 -22.61 -15.25 -14.43
C LYS A 399 -22.52 -13.94 -13.65
N THR A 400 -22.27 -14.00 -12.34
CA THR A 400 -22.18 -12.80 -11.49
C THR A 400 -21.14 -11.80 -12.01
N PRO A 401 -21.46 -10.49 -12.05
CA PRO A 401 -20.51 -9.44 -12.43
C PRO A 401 -19.61 -8.97 -11.27
N TRP A 402 -19.87 -9.41 -10.03
CA TRP A 402 -19.27 -8.84 -8.83
C TRP A 402 -17.93 -9.49 -8.41
N GLY A 403 -17.71 -10.75 -8.79
CA GLY A 403 -16.50 -11.51 -8.45
C GLY A 403 -15.39 -11.43 -9.52
N LYS A 404 -14.62 -12.53 -9.63
CA LYS A 404 -13.57 -12.73 -10.66
C LYS A 404 -12.38 -11.77 -10.55
N TRP A 405 -12.05 -11.35 -9.32
CA TRP A 405 -10.94 -10.45 -9.05
C TRP A 405 -9.59 -11.15 -8.82
N ASN A 406 -9.60 -12.45 -8.54
CA ASN A 406 -8.41 -13.25 -8.22
C ASN A 406 -7.57 -12.65 -7.08
N LEU A 407 -8.21 -11.98 -6.11
CA LEU A 407 -7.55 -11.47 -4.92
C LEU A 407 -7.39 -12.58 -3.88
N ASN A 408 -6.60 -12.35 -2.83
CA ASN A 408 -6.73 -13.19 -1.65
C ASN A 408 -8.12 -12.91 -1.02
N PRO A 409 -8.97 -13.92 -0.77
CA PRO A 409 -10.32 -13.71 -0.23
C PRO A 409 -10.37 -12.92 1.09
N GLN A 410 -9.32 -12.98 1.91
CA GLN A 410 -9.24 -12.20 3.15
C GLN A 410 -9.10 -10.69 2.92
N GLN A 411 -8.84 -10.25 1.68
CA GLN A 411 -8.82 -8.84 1.33
C GLN A 411 -10.21 -8.23 1.18
N PHE A 412 -11.27 -9.04 1.07
CA PHE A 412 -12.64 -8.56 1.10
C PHE A 412 -13.05 -8.29 2.56
N ASN A 413 -13.71 -7.17 2.79
CA ASN A 413 -14.07 -6.63 4.09
C ASN A 413 -15.60 -6.56 4.21
N THR A 414 -16.17 -7.39 5.09
CA THR A 414 -17.64 -7.56 5.19
C THR A 414 -18.29 -6.62 6.21
N MET A 415 -19.60 -6.44 6.07
CA MET A 415 -20.42 -5.66 7.01
C MET A 415 -20.68 -6.43 8.32
N PHE A 416 -20.82 -7.75 8.25
CA PHE A 416 -21.02 -8.64 9.39
C PHE A 416 -20.12 -9.89 9.25
N PRO A 417 -19.83 -10.60 10.36
CA PRO A 417 -18.94 -11.76 10.35
C PRO A 417 -19.65 -13.03 9.84
N HIS A 418 -20.21 -13.00 8.62
CA HIS A 418 -20.94 -14.12 8.03
C HIS A 418 -20.13 -14.92 7.00
N THR A 419 -19.02 -14.38 6.49
CA THR A 419 -18.19 -15.05 5.47
C THR A 419 -16.76 -15.22 6.00
N PRO A 420 -16.40 -16.39 6.54
CA PRO A 420 -15.11 -16.60 7.22
C PRO A 420 -13.90 -16.59 6.27
N ASP A 421 -14.11 -16.75 4.97
CA ASP A 421 -13.06 -16.57 3.95
C ASP A 421 -12.62 -15.10 3.83
N ASN A 422 -13.45 -14.17 4.30
CA ASN A 422 -13.24 -12.73 4.22
C ASN A 422 -12.86 -12.15 5.60
N SER A 423 -12.37 -10.90 5.61
CA SER A 423 -12.12 -10.17 6.85
C SER A 423 -13.40 -9.45 7.32
N PHE A 424 -13.68 -9.52 8.61
CA PHE A 424 -14.76 -8.72 9.19
C PHE A 424 -14.29 -7.30 9.49
N LEU A 425 -14.88 -6.31 8.81
CA LEU A 425 -14.62 -4.89 9.06
C LEU A 425 -15.65 -4.28 10.01
N GLY A 426 -16.94 -4.54 9.76
CA GLY A 426 -18.03 -4.04 10.60
C GLY A 426 -18.24 -2.53 10.51
N PHE A 427 -18.88 -1.99 11.54
CA PHE A 427 -19.20 -0.58 11.72
C PHE A 427 -19.55 -0.33 13.20
N VAL A 428 -19.68 0.94 13.60
CA VAL A 428 -20.08 1.31 14.96
C VAL A 428 -21.58 1.58 15.00
N VAL A 429 -22.28 0.93 15.93
CA VAL A 429 -23.69 1.23 16.20
C VAL A 429 -23.77 2.57 16.93
N GLU A 430 -24.36 3.57 16.27
CA GLU A 430 -24.47 4.93 16.83
C GLU A 430 -25.51 4.97 17.96
N GLN A 431 -25.02 5.30 19.15
CA GLN A 431 -25.87 5.62 20.29
C GLN A 431 -26.18 7.12 20.26
N HIS A 432 -27.44 7.47 19.98
CA HIS A 432 -27.89 8.86 19.85
C HIS A 432 -28.30 9.49 21.20
N LEU A 433 -27.96 8.83 22.30
CA LEU A 433 -28.43 9.15 23.64
C LEU A 433 -27.24 9.64 24.46
N ASN A 434 -27.30 10.89 24.92
CA ASN A 434 -26.30 11.41 25.84
C ASN A 434 -26.53 10.89 27.27
N ALA A 435 -25.64 11.18 28.21
CA ALA A 435 -25.76 10.68 29.59
C ALA A 435 -27.07 11.09 30.30
N SER A 436 -27.62 12.27 29.98
CA SER A 436 -28.94 12.70 30.49
C SER A 436 -30.09 11.95 29.81
N ASP A 437 -30.00 11.71 28.50
CA ASP A 437 -31.00 10.97 27.74
C ASP A 437 -31.02 9.52 28.21
N VAL A 438 -29.86 8.90 28.49
CA VAL A 438 -29.76 7.54 29.03
C VAL A 438 -30.41 7.44 30.41
N LYS A 439 -30.14 8.40 31.30
CA LYS A 439 -30.82 8.48 32.60
C LYS A 439 -32.34 8.61 32.43
N HIS A 440 -32.79 9.48 31.53
CA HIS A 440 -34.20 9.65 31.24
C HIS A 440 -34.82 8.41 30.58
N ILE A 441 -34.07 7.67 29.78
CA ILE A 441 -34.51 6.47 29.07
C ILE A 441 -34.74 5.28 30.00
N ASP A 442 -34.06 5.23 31.14
CA ASP A 442 -34.36 4.28 32.19
C ASP A 442 -35.68 4.60 32.90
N ASP A 443 -36.10 5.87 32.90
CA ASP A 443 -37.40 6.31 33.39
C ASP A 443 -38.53 6.10 32.36
N ILE A 444 -38.21 5.99 31.06
CA ILE A 444 -39.20 5.75 30.00
C ILE A 444 -39.77 4.34 30.12
N LYS A 445 -41.02 4.27 30.57
CA LYS A 445 -41.80 3.02 30.58
C LYS A 445 -42.08 2.57 29.16
N ARG A 446 -41.72 1.32 28.86
CA ARG A 446 -42.09 0.63 27.62
C ARG A 446 -43.60 0.57 27.47
N GLN A 447 -44.09 1.02 26.33
CA GLN A 447 -45.51 0.99 25.97
C GLN A 447 -45.83 -0.28 25.21
N ASN A 448 -47.11 -0.70 25.20
CA ASN A 448 -47.56 -1.87 24.45
C ASN A 448 -47.64 -1.59 22.93
N GLN A 449 -46.52 -1.18 22.35
CA GLN A 449 -46.36 -0.82 20.95
C GLN A 449 -45.23 -1.64 20.31
N SER A 450 -45.37 -1.88 19.02
CA SER A 450 -44.42 -2.55 18.14
C SER A 450 -43.95 -1.58 17.05
N LEU A 451 -42.71 -1.69 16.62
CA LEU A 451 -42.16 -0.89 15.52
C LEU A 451 -41.73 -1.80 14.38
N VAL A 452 -42.31 -1.60 13.20
CA VAL A 452 -41.99 -2.39 12.01
C VAL A 452 -40.72 -1.88 11.36
N TYR A 453 -39.80 -2.81 11.07
CA TYR A 453 -38.60 -2.52 10.31
C TYR A 453 -38.90 -2.52 8.80
N GLY A 454 -39.10 -1.35 8.22
CA GLY A 454 -39.29 -1.19 6.79
C GLY A 454 -39.67 0.24 6.40
N LYS A 455 -38.70 1.00 5.90
CA LYS A 455 -38.87 2.44 5.57
C LYS A 455 -39.51 2.73 4.21
N VAL A 456 -39.70 1.70 3.38
CA VAL A 456 -40.28 1.81 2.04
C VAL A 456 -41.62 1.07 2.01
N ASP A 457 -42.66 1.73 1.51
CA ASP A 457 -44.03 1.19 1.40
C ASP A 457 -44.09 -0.20 0.77
N ASN A 458 -43.34 -0.43 -0.30
CA ASN A 458 -43.31 -1.73 -0.97
C ASN A 458 -42.82 -2.89 -0.09
N PHE A 459 -42.09 -2.64 1.01
CA PHE A 459 -41.70 -3.69 1.96
C PHE A 459 -42.89 -4.22 2.78
N TRP A 460 -43.98 -3.46 2.82
CA TRP A 460 -45.21 -3.80 3.55
C TRP A 460 -46.19 -4.61 2.69
N LYS A 461 -45.91 -4.76 1.38
CA LYS A 461 -46.73 -5.51 0.46
C LYS A 461 -46.93 -6.95 0.95
N ASP A 462 -48.19 -7.38 0.92
CA ASP A 462 -48.65 -8.72 1.34
C ASP A 462 -48.35 -9.06 2.82
N LYS A 463 -48.10 -8.06 3.68
CA LYS A 463 -47.85 -8.26 5.13
C LYS A 463 -49.05 -7.98 6.03
N LYS A 464 -50.18 -7.53 5.48
CA LYS A 464 -51.39 -7.15 6.25
C LYS A 464 -51.82 -8.23 7.25
N LYS A 465 -51.99 -9.48 6.82
CA LYS A 465 -52.42 -10.58 7.70
C LYS A 465 -51.47 -10.79 8.90
N TYR A 466 -50.16 -10.67 8.68
CA TYR A 466 -49.16 -10.78 9.74
C TYR A 466 -49.24 -9.60 10.71
N LEU A 467 -49.39 -8.39 10.17
CA LEU A 467 -49.53 -7.16 10.96
C LEU A 467 -50.85 -7.13 11.74
N ASP A 468 -51.94 -7.69 11.21
CA ASP A 468 -53.24 -7.79 11.88
C ASP A 468 -53.14 -8.66 13.15
N VAL A 469 -52.34 -9.74 13.10
CA VAL A 469 -52.06 -10.56 14.28
C VAL A 469 -51.31 -9.75 15.34
N ILE A 470 -50.25 -9.02 14.96
CA ILE A 470 -49.53 -8.14 15.90
C ILE A 470 -50.47 -7.07 16.47
N HIS A 471 -51.30 -6.47 15.61
CA HIS A 471 -52.21 -5.41 15.98
C HIS A 471 -53.25 -5.84 17.03
N SER A 472 -53.62 -7.12 17.04
CA SER A 472 -54.52 -7.68 18.06
C SER A 472 -53.93 -7.65 19.48
N TYR A 473 -52.61 -7.54 19.62
CA TYR A 473 -51.92 -7.53 20.91
C TYR A 473 -51.23 -6.19 21.22
N MET A 474 -50.85 -5.41 20.21
CA MET A 474 -49.99 -4.23 20.37
C MET A 474 -50.34 -3.16 19.34
N GLU A 475 -50.06 -1.89 19.65
CA GLU A 475 -50.07 -0.85 18.63
C GLU A 475 -48.96 -1.09 17.60
N VAL A 476 -49.21 -0.79 16.32
CA VAL A 476 -48.24 -1.00 15.24
C VAL A 476 -47.74 0.34 14.72
N HIS A 477 -46.44 0.57 14.83
CA HIS A 477 -45.78 1.81 14.44
C HIS A 477 -44.89 1.56 13.22
N GLY A 478 -44.68 2.60 12.41
CA GLY A 478 -43.81 2.56 11.23
C GLY A 478 -43.08 3.87 11.00
N THR A 479 -42.00 3.81 10.23
CA THR A 479 -41.18 4.98 9.83
C THR A 479 -41.03 5.02 8.31
N VAL A 480 -42.17 5.06 7.62
CA VAL A 480 -42.26 4.92 6.16
C VAL A 480 -42.20 6.28 5.48
N HIS A 481 -41.40 6.38 4.42
CA HIS A 481 -41.27 7.61 3.64
C HIS A 481 -42.60 8.00 2.96
N GLY A 482 -42.96 9.28 3.06
CA GLY A 482 -44.33 9.78 2.84
C GLY A 482 -44.82 9.93 1.39
N THR A 483 -44.15 9.34 0.39
CA THR A 483 -44.57 9.47 -1.03
C THR A 483 -45.54 8.39 -1.51
N SER A 484 -45.60 7.24 -0.82
CA SER A 484 -46.58 6.17 -1.05
C SER A 484 -46.86 5.49 0.28
N THR A 485 -48.13 5.26 0.61
CA THR A 485 -48.56 4.52 1.81
C THR A 485 -49.64 3.48 1.47
N VAL A 486 -49.68 3.05 0.21
CA VAL A 486 -50.72 2.17 -0.34
C VAL A 486 -50.77 0.82 0.38
N HIS A 487 -49.61 0.31 0.79
CA HIS A 487 -49.50 -1.00 1.43
C HIS A 487 -49.54 -0.94 2.96
N LEU A 488 -49.61 0.26 3.54
CA LEU A 488 -49.69 0.45 4.98
C LEU A 488 -51.14 0.24 5.47
N PRO A 489 -51.39 -0.69 6.40
CA PRO A 489 -52.69 -0.79 7.04
C PRO A 489 -53.08 0.50 7.78
N ALA A 490 -54.36 0.84 7.78
CA ALA A 490 -54.87 2.10 8.35
C ALA A 490 -54.61 2.27 9.86
N TYR A 491 -54.43 1.18 10.61
CA TYR A 491 -54.10 1.22 12.04
C TYR A 491 -52.63 1.52 12.32
N VAL A 492 -51.76 1.56 11.31
CA VAL A 492 -50.33 1.82 11.50
C VAL A 492 -50.10 3.29 11.81
N LYS A 493 -49.53 3.56 12.98
CA LYS A 493 -49.06 4.90 13.36
C LYS A 493 -47.73 5.19 12.67
N ASN A 494 -47.79 5.85 11.51
CA ASN A 494 -46.60 6.21 10.75
C ASN A 494 -45.97 7.52 11.26
N HIS A 495 -44.71 7.47 11.65
CA HIS A 495 -43.94 8.62 12.16
C HIS A 495 -43.13 9.32 11.07
N GLY A 496 -43.16 8.82 9.83
CA GLY A 496 -42.30 9.28 8.75
C GLY A 496 -40.83 8.93 8.99
N ILE A 497 -39.92 9.59 8.26
CA ILE A 497 -38.49 9.41 8.47
C ILE A 497 -38.05 10.22 9.69
N LEU A 498 -37.70 9.51 10.76
CA LEU A 498 -37.23 10.09 12.02
C LEU A 498 -35.73 10.39 11.99
N SER A 499 -35.32 11.35 12.82
CA SER A 499 -33.91 11.52 13.16
C SER A 499 -33.41 10.32 13.97
N GLY A 500 -32.10 10.06 13.99
CA GLY A 500 -31.56 8.94 14.75
C GLY A 500 -31.81 9.04 16.27
N ARG A 501 -31.91 10.27 16.81
CA ARG A 501 -32.27 10.51 18.22
C ARG A 501 -33.73 10.10 18.47
N ASP A 502 -34.66 10.60 17.66
CA ASP A 502 -36.08 10.31 17.82
C ASP A 502 -36.39 8.83 17.59
N LEU A 503 -35.68 8.19 16.64
CA LEU A 503 -35.76 6.75 16.43
C LEU A 503 -35.30 5.95 17.65
N GLN A 504 -34.23 6.37 18.34
CA GLN A 504 -33.77 5.71 19.57
C GLN A 504 -34.77 5.87 20.72
N PHE A 505 -35.41 7.03 20.86
CA PHE A 505 -36.51 7.22 21.82
C PHE A 505 -37.69 6.30 21.49
N LEU A 506 -38.13 6.25 20.23
CA LEU A 506 -39.20 5.36 19.80
C LEU A 506 -38.86 3.88 20.03
N LEU A 507 -37.62 3.46 19.73
CA LEU A 507 -37.14 2.10 19.99
C LEU A 507 -37.12 1.77 21.50
N ARG A 508 -36.85 2.74 22.37
CA ARG A 508 -36.90 2.54 23.82
C ARG A 508 -38.32 2.40 24.34
N GLU A 509 -39.24 3.25 23.88
CA GLU A 509 -40.65 3.15 24.23
C GLU A 509 -41.29 1.87 23.66
N THR A 510 -40.75 1.33 22.57
CA THR A 510 -41.23 0.09 21.95
C THR A 510 -40.99 -1.09 22.89
N LYS A 511 -42.06 -1.84 23.18
CA LYS A 511 -41.96 -3.03 24.03
C LYS A 511 -41.20 -4.11 23.28
N SER A 512 -40.00 -4.42 23.79
CA SER A 512 -39.26 -5.61 23.41
C SER A 512 -39.84 -6.75 24.23
N ASP A 513 -40.88 -7.39 23.72
CA ASP A 513 -41.32 -8.63 24.33
C ASP A 513 -40.32 -9.71 23.93
N LEU A 514 -39.33 -9.96 24.79
CA LEU A 514 -38.38 -11.08 24.65
C LEU A 514 -39.13 -12.40 24.44
N LEU A 515 -40.36 -12.50 24.92
CA LEU A 515 -41.21 -13.65 24.69
C LEU A 515 -41.65 -13.77 23.23
N LEU A 516 -41.82 -12.72 22.42
CA LEU A 516 -42.13 -12.84 20.97
C LEU A 516 -40.99 -13.49 20.17
N PHE A 517 -39.75 -13.37 20.64
CA PHE A 517 -38.56 -13.96 20.01
C PHE A 517 -37.98 -15.17 20.76
N SER A 518 -38.44 -15.42 21.99
CA SER A 518 -38.02 -16.57 22.78
C SER A 518 -38.89 -17.79 22.46
N CYS A 519 -38.24 -18.86 22.00
CA CYS A 519 -38.84 -20.18 21.82
C CYS A 519 -39.09 -20.92 23.16
N ALA A 520 -38.92 -20.25 24.30
CA ALA A 520 -39.06 -20.84 25.64
C ALA A 520 -40.26 -20.30 26.43
N GLY A 521 -41.11 -19.46 25.82
CA GLY A 521 -42.32 -18.92 26.46
C GLY A 521 -43.57 -19.75 26.17
N ALA A 522 -44.23 -20.23 27.22
CA ALA A 522 -45.52 -20.93 27.14
C ALA A 522 -46.67 -19.99 27.56
N HIS A 523 -47.77 -19.97 26.81
CA HIS A 523 -49.03 -19.28 27.15
C HIS A 523 -50.17 -20.30 27.18
N GLN A 524 -51.13 -20.15 28.10
CA GLN A 524 -52.19 -21.16 28.34
C GLN A 524 -53.10 -21.47 27.14
N SER A 525 -53.21 -20.56 26.18
CA SER A 525 -54.15 -20.66 25.04
C SER A 525 -53.49 -20.60 23.65
N LEU A 526 -52.17 -20.48 23.57
CA LEU A 526 -51.45 -20.28 22.30
C LEU A 526 -50.28 -21.27 22.20
N THR A 527 -50.35 -22.17 21.22
CA THR A 527 -49.26 -23.10 20.91
C THR A 527 -48.36 -22.45 19.86
N ARG A 528 -47.08 -22.23 20.17
CA ARG A 528 -46.11 -21.68 19.22
C ARG A 528 -45.46 -22.78 18.40
N ILE A 529 -45.43 -22.60 17.08
CA ILE A 529 -44.57 -23.35 16.17
C ILE A 529 -43.20 -22.67 16.18
N CYS A 530 -42.21 -23.31 16.78
CA CYS A 530 -40.84 -22.80 16.85
C CYS A 530 -40.06 -23.16 15.57
N PRO A 531 -39.05 -22.38 15.16
CA PRO A 531 -38.03 -22.87 14.26
C PRO A 531 -37.30 -24.04 14.93
N CYS A 532 -37.28 -25.14 14.20
CA CYS A 532 -36.78 -26.46 14.55
C CYS A 532 -35.41 -26.43 15.24
N ARG A 533 -35.34 -26.93 16.48
CA ARG A 533 -34.06 -27.14 17.18
C ARG A 533 -33.21 -28.24 16.53
N ASP A 534 -33.83 -29.06 15.68
CA ASP A 534 -33.29 -30.18 14.92
C ASP A 534 -33.17 -29.84 13.42
N TYR A 535 -32.91 -28.58 13.08
CA TYR A 535 -32.85 -28.11 11.69
C TYR A 535 -31.90 -28.92 10.79
N MET A 536 -32.25 -29.07 9.52
CA MET A 536 -31.33 -29.63 8.52
C MET A 536 -30.21 -28.63 8.20
N LYS A 537 -28.95 -29.10 8.22
CA LYS A 537 -27.78 -28.26 7.91
C LYS A 537 -27.93 -27.69 6.48
N GLY A 538 -28.15 -26.37 6.37
CA GLY A 538 -28.43 -25.67 5.12
C GLY A 538 -29.87 -25.13 4.98
N GLN A 539 -30.79 -25.47 5.88
CA GLN A 539 -32.16 -24.96 5.91
C GLN A 539 -32.59 -24.62 7.35
N VAL A 540 -32.45 -23.34 7.72
CA VAL A 540 -32.66 -22.82 9.09
C VAL A 540 -34.15 -22.84 9.52
N ALA A 541 -35.06 -23.29 8.64
CA ALA A 541 -36.51 -23.23 8.84
C ALA A 541 -37.25 -24.59 8.71
N LEU A 542 -36.54 -25.71 8.48
CA LEU A 542 -37.15 -27.05 8.33
C LEU A 542 -36.56 -28.05 9.34
N CYS A 543 -37.43 -28.75 10.08
CA CYS A 543 -37.07 -29.82 11.03
C CYS A 543 -36.77 -31.11 10.28
N LYS A 544 -36.05 -32.05 10.90
CA LYS A 544 -35.89 -33.41 10.36
C LYS A 544 -37.22 -34.17 10.32
N ASP A 545 -38.09 -33.91 11.29
CA ASP A 545 -39.39 -34.60 11.44
C ASP A 545 -40.54 -33.93 10.66
N CYS A 546 -40.26 -32.86 9.90
CA CYS A 546 -41.24 -32.16 9.07
C CYS A 546 -41.33 -32.71 7.63
N LEU A 547 -40.77 -33.89 7.36
CA LEU A 547 -40.76 -34.59 6.07
C LEU A 547 -41.39 -35.98 6.17
#